data_AF-U2RVN9-F1
#
_entry.id   AF-U2RVN9-F1
#
_cell.length_a   1.000
_cell.length_b   1.000
_cell.length_c   1.000
_cell.angle_alpha   90.00
_cell.angle_beta   90.00
_cell.angle_gamma   90.00
#
_symmetry.space_group_name_H-M   'P 1'
#
loop_
_entity.id
_entity.type
_entity.pdbx_description
1 polymer ?
#
loop_
_entity_poly.entity_id
_entity_poly.type
_entity_poly.pdbx_seq_one_letter_code
_entity_poly.pdbx_strand_id
1 'polypeptide(L)'
;SAAWRTTQSAASSADSTAVDERRARSQARDWGRFTRNFVVQASAAEWALCWMAELRNRLTALAPGRPLTDSPHLVYFLHDEVIVHTPAELASETAAAVEESARLAGRLLFGAFPVDFPVTAAVVDSYAEAK
;
A
#
# COMPACT_ATOMS: atom_id res chain seq x y z
N SER A 1 4.10 -5.98 -26.75
CA SER A 1 3.48 -7.19 -27.34
C SER A 1 3.26 -7.01 -28.84
N ALA A 2 3.45 -8.06 -29.65
CA ALA A 2 3.22 -8.02 -31.10
C ALA A 2 1.73 -7.80 -31.46
N ALA A 3 0.80 -8.41 -30.71
CA ALA A 3 -0.64 -8.29 -30.95
C ALA A 3 -1.18 -6.85 -30.76
N TRP A 4 -0.60 -6.10 -29.82
CA TRP A 4 -0.92 -4.68 -29.63
C TRP A 4 -0.48 -3.85 -30.85
N ARG A 5 0.75 -4.08 -31.35
CA ARG A 5 1.25 -3.42 -32.55
C ARG A 5 0.42 -3.72 -33.79
N THR A 6 -0.04 -4.97 -33.95
CA THR A 6 -0.96 -5.37 -35.03
C THR A 6 -2.29 -4.63 -34.94
N THR A 7 -2.87 -4.53 -33.73
CA THR A 7 -4.15 -3.84 -33.52
C THR A 7 -4.04 -2.33 -33.80
N GLN A 8 -2.94 -1.70 -33.38
CA GLN A 8 -2.68 -0.29 -33.68
C GLN A 8 -2.42 -0.06 -35.17
N SER A 9 -1.65 -0.94 -35.82
CA SER A 9 -1.37 -0.85 -37.26
C SER A 9 -2.62 -1.06 -38.12
N ALA A 10 -3.56 -1.90 -37.69
CA ALA A 10 -4.82 -2.13 -38.40
C ALA A 10 -5.78 -0.92 -38.29
N ALA A 11 -5.68 -0.14 -37.22
CA ALA A 11 -6.44 1.09 -37.06
C ALA A 11 -5.81 2.30 -37.79
N SER A 12 -4.53 2.23 -38.16
CA SER A 12 -3.84 3.28 -38.93
C SER A 12 -3.70 2.94 -40.43
N SER A 13 -4.27 1.82 -40.88
CA SER A 13 -4.21 1.42 -42.30
C SER A 13 -5.21 2.20 -43.14
N ALA A 14 -4.93 2.31 -44.44
CA ALA A 14 -5.81 2.97 -45.40
C ALA A 14 -7.21 2.30 -45.50
N ASP A 15 -7.28 1.00 -45.22
CA ASP A 15 -8.51 0.19 -45.23
C ASP A 15 -9.15 0.02 -43.84
N SER A 16 -8.74 0.83 -42.86
CA SER A 16 -9.23 0.71 -41.47
C SER A 16 -10.74 0.91 -41.39
N THR A 17 -11.42 0.02 -40.65
CA THR A 17 -12.84 0.17 -40.39
C THR A 17 -13.09 0.93 -39.09
N ALA A 18 -14.29 1.50 -38.94
CA ALA A 18 -14.69 2.11 -37.68
C ALA A 18 -14.67 1.11 -36.49
N VAL A 19 -14.75 -0.20 -36.75
CA VAL A 19 -14.59 -1.25 -35.73
C VAL A 19 -13.13 -1.37 -35.30
N ASP A 20 -12.19 -1.34 -36.25
CA ASP A 20 -10.75 -1.41 -35.98
C ASP A 20 -10.26 -0.20 -35.18
N GLU A 21 -10.71 1.00 -35.56
CA GLU A 21 -10.43 2.23 -34.81
C GLU A 21 -10.97 2.16 -33.37
N ARG A 22 -12.22 1.71 -33.19
CA ARG A 22 -12.82 1.57 -31.85
C ARG A 22 -12.06 0.57 -31.00
N ARG A 23 -11.65 -0.56 -31.57
CA ARG A 23 -10.88 -1.59 -30.88
C ARG A 23 -9.51 -1.08 -30.44
N ALA A 24 -8.77 -0.41 -31.33
CA ALA A 24 -7.47 0.18 -31.02
C ALA A 24 -7.57 1.27 -29.95
N ARG A 25 -8.58 2.15 -30.02
CA ARG A 25 -8.85 3.16 -28.99
C ARG A 25 -9.21 2.52 -27.64
N SER A 26 -10.04 1.48 -27.62
CA SER A 26 -10.37 0.77 -26.38
C SER A 26 -9.12 0.16 -25.75
N GLN A 27 -8.34 -0.58 -26.53
CA GLN A 27 -7.12 -1.23 -26.04
C GLN A 27 -6.08 -0.20 -25.54
N ALA A 28 -5.93 0.94 -26.23
CA ALA A 28 -5.05 2.01 -25.77
C ALA A 28 -5.52 2.62 -24.43
N ARG A 29 -6.83 2.84 -24.27
CA ARG A 29 -7.40 3.32 -23.00
C ARG A 29 -7.21 2.30 -21.88
N ASP A 30 -7.42 1.02 -22.16
CA ASP A 30 -7.30 -0.05 -21.17
C ASP A 30 -5.85 -0.18 -20.69
N TRP A 31 -4.90 -0.09 -21.64
CA TRP A 31 -3.48 -0.05 -21.33
C TRP A 31 -3.11 1.17 -20.48
N GLY A 32 -3.60 2.37 -20.85
CA GLY A 32 -3.38 3.58 -20.07
C GLY A 32 -3.91 3.48 -18.64
N ARG A 33 -5.08 2.85 -18.44
CA ARG A 33 -5.63 2.57 -17.10
C ARG A 33 -4.76 1.57 -16.34
N PHE A 34 -4.34 0.49 -17.00
CA PHE A 34 -3.46 -0.51 -16.40
C PHE A 34 -2.15 0.11 -15.90
N THR A 35 -1.44 0.87 -16.74
CA THR A 35 -0.17 1.50 -16.35
C THR A 35 -0.35 2.46 -15.18
N ARG A 36 -1.42 3.29 -15.18
CA ARG A 36 -1.70 4.20 -14.07
C ARG A 36 -1.97 3.45 -12.77
N ASN A 37 -2.84 2.44 -12.82
CA ASN A 37 -3.17 1.63 -11.65
C ASN A 37 -1.95 0.89 -11.12
N PHE A 38 -1.12 0.35 -12.02
CA PHE A 38 0.11 -0.34 -11.65
C PHE A 38 1.06 0.56 -10.86
N VAL A 39 1.32 1.78 -11.33
CA VAL A 39 2.19 2.73 -10.62
C VAL A 39 1.63 3.04 -9.23
N VAL A 40 0.33 3.35 -9.13
CA VAL A 40 -0.31 3.67 -7.84
C VAL A 40 -0.23 2.48 -6.86
N GLN A 41 -0.59 1.28 -7.32
CA GLN A 41 -0.60 0.08 -6.49
C GLN A 41 0.82 -0.36 -6.09
N ALA A 42 1.79 -0.30 -7.00
CA ALA A 42 3.17 -0.62 -6.71
C ALA A 42 3.74 0.33 -5.65
N SER A 43 3.53 1.65 -5.82
CA SER A 43 3.99 2.63 -4.84
C SER A 43 3.28 2.47 -3.47
N ALA A 44 1.99 2.13 -3.45
CA ALA A 44 1.28 1.81 -2.21
C ALA A 44 1.84 0.57 -1.51
N ALA A 45 2.18 -0.49 -2.27
CA ALA A 45 2.79 -1.70 -1.73
C ALA A 45 4.20 -1.43 -1.18
N GLU A 46 5.03 -0.66 -1.89
CA GLU A 46 6.34 -0.24 -1.42
C GLU A 46 6.24 0.58 -0.12
N TRP A 47 5.28 1.51 -0.06
CA TRP A 47 5.03 2.29 1.14
C TRP A 47 4.67 1.39 2.33
N ALA A 48 3.75 0.44 2.13
CA ALA A 48 3.32 -0.47 3.19
C ALA A 48 4.44 -1.39 3.67
N LEU A 49 5.33 -1.84 2.78
CA LEU A 49 6.53 -2.61 3.15
C LEU A 49 7.45 -1.78 4.06
N CYS A 50 7.73 -0.53 3.70
CA CYS A 50 8.54 0.38 4.53
C CYS A 50 7.87 0.66 5.88
N TRP A 51 6.56 0.87 5.89
CA TRP A 51 5.78 1.08 7.11
C TRP A 51 5.89 -0.12 8.06
N MET A 52 5.62 -1.32 7.57
CA MET A 52 5.70 -2.53 8.38
C MET A 52 7.13 -2.84 8.85
N ALA A 53 8.15 -2.53 8.04
CA ALA A 53 9.55 -2.71 8.44
C ALA A 53 9.91 -1.80 9.61
N GLU A 54 9.60 -0.51 9.51
CA GLU A 54 9.83 0.45 10.59
C GLU A 54 9.00 0.13 11.84
N LEU A 55 7.74 -0.28 11.65
CA LEU A 55 6.87 -0.65 12.76
C LEU A 55 7.46 -1.81 13.56
N ARG A 56 7.89 -2.89 12.90
CA ARG A 56 8.52 -4.04 13.59
C ARG A 56 9.75 -3.64 14.40
N ASN A 57 10.57 -2.73 13.89
CA ASN A 57 11.74 -2.22 14.62
C ASN A 57 11.31 -1.49 15.91
N ARG A 58 10.30 -0.62 15.81
CA ARG A 58 9.79 0.14 16.97
C ARG A 58 9.13 -0.75 18.00
N LEU A 59 8.28 -1.69 17.57
CA LEU A 59 7.60 -2.62 18.48
C LEU A 59 8.63 -3.46 19.26
N THR A 60 9.69 -3.91 18.60
CA THR A 60 10.79 -4.65 19.25
C THR A 60 11.53 -3.78 20.28
N ALA A 61 11.72 -2.50 19.98
CA ALA A 61 12.38 -1.56 20.88
C ALA A 61 11.54 -1.20 22.12
N LEU A 62 10.21 -1.33 22.07
CA LEU A 62 9.33 -1.09 23.22
C LEU A 62 9.44 -2.16 24.31
N ALA A 63 9.89 -3.36 23.96
CA ALA A 63 9.91 -4.52 24.85
C ALA A 63 11.24 -5.29 24.76
N PRO A 64 12.40 -4.64 25.00
CA PRO A 64 13.70 -5.25 24.77
C PRO A 64 13.91 -6.47 25.66
N GLY A 65 14.22 -7.61 25.03
CA GLY A 65 14.48 -8.87 25.73
C GLY A 65 13.25 -9.57 26.30
N ARG A 66 12.03 -9.04 26.09
CA ARG A 66 10.79 -9.75 26.44
C ARG A 66 10.46 -10.79 25.36
N PRO A 67 9.81 -11.91 25.72
CA PRO A 67 9.25 -12.84 24.75
C PRO A 67 8.23 -12.14 23.83
N LEU A 68 8.04 -12.65 22.61
CA LEU A 68 7.08 -12.11 21.65
C LEU A 68 5.64 -12.04 22.21
N THR A 69 5.23 -13.06 22.98
CA THR A 69 3.90 -13.13 23.60
C THR A 69 3.63 -12.01 24.60
N ASP A 70 4.69 -11.44 25.16
CA ASP A 70 4.63 -10.40 26.18
C ASP A 70 5.09 -9.04 25.60
N SER A 71 5.21 -8.95 24.27
CA SER A 71 5.70 -7.76 23.56
C SER A 71 4.69 -7.30 22.52
N PRO A 72 4.68 -6.02 22.15
CA PRO A 72 3.92 -5.56 20.99
C PRO A 72 4.41 -6.28 19.73
N HIS A 73 3.51 -6.85 18.93
CA HIS A 73 3.89 -7.51 17.68
C HIS A 73 2.78 -7.46 16.64
N LEU A 74 3.21 -7.31 15.37
CA LEU A 74 2.33 -7.33 14.22
C LEU A 74 1.74 -8.75 14.06
N VAL A 75 0.42 -8.87 14.09
CA VAL A 75 -0.28 -10.15 13.91
C VAL A 75 -0.93 -10.27 12.53
N TYR A 76 -1.24 -9.15 11.87
CA TYR A 76 -1.89 -9.18 10.56
C TYR A 76 -1.66 -7.90 9.75
N PHE A 77 -1.85 -8.01 8.42
CA PHE A 77 -1.77 -6.92 7.48
C PHE A 77 -2.79 -7.12 6.34
N LEU A 78 -3.63 -6.11 6.11
CA LEU A 78 -4.69 -6.08 5.09
C LEU A 78 -4.46 -4.98 4.05
N HIS A 79 -3.26 -4.87 3.50
CA HIS A 79 -2.87 -3.86 2.50
C HIS A 79 -2.82 -2.42 3.02
N ASP A 80 -3.89 -1.89 3.60
CA ASP A 80 -3.98 -0.57 4.20
C ASP A 80 -4.12 -0.60 5.72
N GLU A 81 -4.44 -1.76 6.30
CA GLU A 81 -4.56 -1.92 7.75
C GLU A 81 -3.47 -2.85 8.32
N VAL A 82 -3.01 -2.52 9.53
CA VAL A 82 -2.15 -3.37 10.36
C VAL A 82 -2.86 -3.70 11.66
N ILE A 83 -2.71 -4.93 12.13
CA ILE A 83 -3.18 -5.33 13.46
C ILE A 83 -1.95 -5.64 14.30
N VAL A 84 -1.87 -5.00 15.46
CA VAL A 84 -0.83 -5.23 16.46
C VAL A 84 -1.48 -5.75 17.72
N HIS A 85 -1.02 -6.89 18.20
CA HIS A 85 -1.35 -7.37 19.54
C HIS A 85 -0.29 -6.84 20.50
N THR A 86 -0.72 -6.27 21.63
CA THR A 86 0.18 -5.59 22.56
C THR A 86 -0.33 -5.71 24.00
N PRO A 87 0.57 -5.84 24.99
CA PRO A 87 0.18 -5.71 26.40
C PRO A 87 -0.52 -4.37 26.66
N ALA A 88 -1.54 -4.38 27.53
CA ALA A 88 -2.37 -3.21 27.81
C ALA A 88 -1.54 -1.99 28.27
N GLU A 89 -0.49 -2.24 29.04
CA GLU A 89 0.42 -1.21 29.53
C GLU A 89 1.29 -0.56 28.44
N LEU A 90 1.38 -1.16 27.25
CA LEU A 90 2.12 -0.63 26.09
C LEU A 90 1.20 -0.16 24.96
N ALA A 91 -0.12 -0.17 25.17
CA ALA A 91 -1.09 0.11 24.10
C ALA A 91 -0.94 1.53 23.52
N SER A 92 -0.69 2.52 24.36
CA SER A 92 -0.53 3.92 23.93
C SER A 92 0.75 4.12 23.12
N GLU A 93 1.87 3.56 23.59
CA GLU A 93 3.15 3.60 22.89
C GLU A 93 3.12 2.81 21.58
N THR A 94 2.37 1.71 21.55
CA THR A 94 2.14 0.91 20.35
C THR A 94 1.36 1.72 19.30
N ALA A 95 0.27 2.36 19.70
CA ALA A 95 -0.51 3.24 18.81
C ALA A 95 0.35 4.36 18.22
N ALA A 96 1.15 5.03 19.06
CA ALA A 96 2.08 6.06 18.61
C ALA A 96 3.15 5.51 17.65
N ALA A 97 3.65 4.29 17.89
CA ALA A 97 4.61 3.64 17.00
C ALA A 97 4.00 3.35 15.62
N VAL A 98 2.73 2.90 15.55
CA VAL A 98 2.00 2.67 14.30
C VAL A 98 1.94 3.94 13.45
N GLU A 99 1.51 5.05 14.05
CA GLU A 99 1.37 6.35 13.38
C GLU A 99 2.73 6.93 12.94
N GLU A 100 3.73 6.91 13.81
CA GLU A 100 5.05 7.45 13.50
C GLU A 100 5.78 6.63 12.42
N SER A 101 5.62 5.30 12.43
CA SER A 101 6.15 4.44 11.36
C SER A 101 5.52 4.76 10.00
N ALA A 102 4.21 5.03 9.96
CA ALA A 102 3.52 5.41 8.72
C ALA A 102 4.04 6.75 8.20
N ARG A 103 4.21 7.73 9.09
CA ARG A 103 4.79 9.03 8.77
C ARG A 103 6.22 8.91 8.25
N LEU A 104 7.04 8.02 8.83
CA LEU A 104 8.42 7.80 8.37
C LEU A 104 8.45 7.12 6.99
N ALA A 105 7.61 6.10 6.76
CA ALA A 105 7.50 5.45 5.46
C ALA A 105 7.12 6.44 4.35
N GLY A 106 6.20 7.37 4.63
CA GLY A 106 5.86 8.46 3.73
C GLY A 106 7.08 9.33 3.39
N ARG A 107 7.85 9.76 4.39
CA ARG A 107 9.10 10.53 4.17
C ARG A 107 10.17 9.75 3.42
N LEU A 108 10.29 8.44 3.66
CA LEU A 108 11.30 7.61 3.01
C LEU A 108 11.05 7.49 1.50
N LEU A 109 9.79 7.31 1.08
CA LEU A 109 9.45 7.17 -0.34
C LEU A 109 9.30 8.52 -1.06
N PHE A 110 8.75 9.53 -0.39
CA PHE A 110 8.33 10.77 -1.04
C PHE A 110 9.14 12.00 -0.60
N GLY A 111 10.06 11.86 0.35
CA GLY A 111 10.89 12.96 0.85
C GLY A 111 10.05 14.08 1.46
N ALA A 112 10.22 15.30 0.96
CA ALA A 112 9.46 16.48 1.36
C ALA A 112 8.22 16.76 0.48
N PHE A 113 7.89 15.84 -0.44
CA PHE A 113 6.73 16.00 -1.30
C PHE A 113 5.44 15.96 -0.46
N PRO A 114 4.47 16.87 -0.68
CA PRO A 114 3.32 17.05 0.22
C PRO A 114 2.24 16.00 -0.04
N VAL A 115 2.50 14.75 0.34
CA VAL A 115 1.53 13.65 0.31
C VAL A 115 1.26 13.19 1.73
N ASP A 116 -0.02 13.19 2.09
CA ASP A 116 -0.49 12.72 3.38
C ASP A 116 -0.91 11.25 3.29
N PHE A 117 -0.44 10.45 4.25
CA PHE A 117 -0.85 9.07 4.47
C PHE A 117 -1.60 9.01 5.81
N PRO A 118 -2.92 9.26 5.83
CA PRO A 118 -3.67 9.30 7.08
C PRO A 118 -3.78 7.89 7.66
N VAL A 119 -2.93 7.61 8.63
CA VAL A 119 -3.02 6.42 9.48
C VAL A 119 -3.52 6.85 10.84
N THR A 120 -4.53 6.15 11.34
CA THR A 120 -5.09 6.37 12.67
C THR A 120 -5.03 5.05 13.42
N ALA A 121 -4.66 5.07 14.70
CA ALA A 121 -4.68 3.88 15.54
C ALA A 121 -5.88 3.89 16.49
N ALA A 122 -6.56 2.75 16.62
CA ALA A 122 -7.57 2.51 17.64
C ALA A 122 -7.13 1.34 18.52
N VAL A 123 -7.28 1.49 19.84
CA VAL A 123 -7.01 0.42 20.81
C VAL A 123 -8.33 -0.22 21.18
N VAL A 124 -8.45 -1.52 20.93
CA VAL A 124 -9.66 -2.31 21.20
C VAL A 124 -9.28 -3.63 21.85
N ASP A 125 -10.16 -4.16 22.70
CA ASP A 125 -9.96 -5.44 23.38
C ASP A 125 -10.30 -6.64 22.46
N SER A 126 -11.09 -6.39 21.42
CA SER A 126 -11.51 -7.40 20.43
C SER A 126 -11.47 -6.83 19.02
N TYR A 127 -10.97 -7.63 18.07
CA TYR A 127 -10.97 -7.25 16.66
C TYR A 127 -12.37 -6.95 16.11
N ALA A 128 -13.42 -7.56 16.68
CA ALA A 128 -14.80 -7.29 16.28
C ALA A 128 -15.24 -5.84 16.57
N GLU A 129 -14.48 -5.11 17.40
CA GLU A 129 -14.73 -3.74 17.80
C GLU A 129 -13.87 -2.74 17.01
N ALA A 130 -12.92 -3.23 16.21
CA ALA A 130 -12.16 -2.41 15.28
C ALA A 130 -13.10 -1.94 14.15
N LYS A 131 -13.32 -0.64 14.05
CA LYS A 131 -14.08 0.04 12.99
C LYS A 131 -13.39 1.30 12.54
#